data_AF-A0A354X0T3-F1
#
_entry.id   AF-A0A354X0T3-F1
#
_cell.length_a   1.000
_cell.length_b   1.000
_cell.length_c   1.000
_cell.angle_alpha   90.00
_cell.angle_beta   90.00
_cell.angle_gamma   90.00
#
_symmetry.space_group_name_H-M   'P 1'
#
loop_
_entity.id
_entity.type
_entity.pdbx_description
1 polymer ?
#
loop_
_entity_poly.entity_id
_entity_poly.type
_entity_poly.pdbx_seq_one_letter_code
_entity_poly.pdbx_strand_id
1 'polypeptide(L)'
;LEYQSTLMGRKGIFALDNLWDGLGALTVIDPDMKYFFGKVTMYGTYNKEARNMILYFLNKHFPDRDKLVTATHPLETNTDIRKMEELFRGRTFKEDYKTLNKEVRALGYNIPPLINAYMSLSPSMRFFGTAINDEFGDVEESGILIEINQILEEKRTRHIES
;
A
#
# COMPACT_ATOMS: atom_id res chain seq x y z
N LEU A 1 -30.10 7.59 -5.40
CA LEU A 1 -29.20 7.94 -4.28
C LEU A 1 -27.78 7.86 -4.81
N GLU A 2 -27.37 8.95 -5.47
CA GLU A 2 -26.03 9.12 -6.04
C GLU A 2 -25.01 9.29 -4.91
N TYR A 3 -24.42 8.18 -4.48
CA TYR A 3 -23.18 8.19 -3.71
C TYR A 3 -22.01 7.99 -4.69
N GLN A 4 -21.91 8.86 -5.69
CA GLN A 4 -20.72 8.92 -6.54
C GLN A 4 -19.90 10.13 -6.13
N SER A 5 -18.89 9.82 -5.31
CA SER A 5 -17.84 10.67 -4.76
C SER A 5 -16.88 11.20 -5.84
N THR A 6 -17.40 11.75 -6.95
CA THR A 6 -16.58 12.25 -8.07
C THR A 6 -15.96 13.62 -7.80
N LEU A 7 -16.22 14.25 -6.64
CA LEU A 7 -15.66 15.56 -6.24
C LEU A 7 -14.70 15.50 -5.03
N MET A 8 -14.26 14.32 -4.58
CA MET A 8 -13.62 14.10 -3.27
C MET A 8 -12.07 14.08 -3.23
N GLY A 9 -11.37 14.71 -4.17
CA GLY A 9 -9.89 14.72 -4.16
C GLY A 9 -9.26 15.28 -2.87
N ARG A 10 -9.94 16.20 -2.16
CA ARG A 10 -9.44 16.81 -0.91
C ARG A 10 -9.80 16.06 0.38
N LYS A 11 -10.94 15.34 0.43
CA LYS A 11 -11.41 14.71 1.69
C LYS A 11 -10.71 13.40 2.05
N GLY A 12 -10.25 12.64 1.04
CA GLY A 12 -9.50 11.40 1.29
C GLY A 12 -8.15 11.62 1.97
N ILE A 13 -7.48 12.74 1.68
CA ILE A 13 -6.21 13.14 2.31
C ILE A 13 -6.42 13.37 3.82
N PHE A 14 -7.47 14.11 4.19
CA PHE A 14 -7.78 14.35 5.61
C PHE A 14 -8.16 13.07 6.37
N ALA A 15 -8.82 12.09 5.74
CA ALA A 15 -9.14 10.82 6.38
C ALA A 15 -7.90 9.99 6.69
N LEU A 16 -6.90 10.03 5.80
CA LEU A 16 -5.60 9.40 6.00
C LEU A 16 -4.78 10.11 7.07
N ASP A 17 -4.75 11.44 7.06
CA ASP A 17 -4.04 12.22 8.09
C ASP A 17 -4.64 11.95 9.48
N ASN A 18 -5.98 11.94 9.59
CA ASN A 18 -6.68 11.59 10.83
C ASN A 18 -6.39 10.17 11.30
N LEU A 19 -6.27 9.20 10.37
CA LEU A 19 -5.88 7.83 10.72
C LEU A 19 -4.50 7.83 11.39
N TRP A 20 -3.56 8.60 10.85
CA TRP A 20 -2.21 8.70 11.42
C TRP A 20 -2.14 9.50 12.69
N ASP A 21 -3.03 10.45 12.90
CA ASP A 21 -3.12 11.16 14.18
C ASP A 21 -3.66 10.22 15.27
N GLY A 22 -4.66 9.39 14.95
CA GLY A 22 -5.16 8.35 15.83
C GLY A 22 -4.10 7.29 16.15
N LEU A 23 -3.40 6.79 15.12
CA LEU A 23 -2.32 5.82 15.31
C LEU A 23 -1.13 6.43 16.06
N GLY A 24 -0.80 7.71 15.81
CA GLY A 24 0.25 8.43 16.53
C GLY A 24 -0.08 8.64 18.01
N ALA A 25 -1.35 8.80 18.38
CA ALA A 25 -1.73 8.89 19.79
C ALA A 25 -1.40 7.61 20.57
N LEU A 26 -1.48 6.43 19.92
CA LEU A 26 -1.14 5.15 20.55
C LEU A 26 0.35 5.08 20.92
N THR A 27 1.24 5.69 20.14
CA THR A 27 2.68 5.70 20.41
C THR A 27 3.05 6.57 21.61
N VAL A 28 2.18 7.52 21.99
CA VAL A 28 2.33 8.33 23.21
C VAL A 28 1.88 7.53 24.43
N ILE A 29 0.83 6.72 24.28
CA ILE A 29 0.28 5.87 25.34
C ILE A 29 1.20 4.68 25.62
N ASP A 30 1.73 4.06 24.57
CA ASP A 30 2.71 2.96 24.63
C ASP A 30 3.97 3.32 23.85
N PRO A 31 4.97 3.95 24.50
CA PRO A 31 6.23 4.33 23.88
C PRO A 31 7.11 3.15 23.46
N ASP A 32 6.87 1.94 23.99
CA ASP A 32 7.65 0.75 23.66
C ASP A 32 7.16 0.08 22.37
N MET A 33 6.03 0.54 21.82
CA MET A 33 5.47 0.05 20.57
C MET A 33 6.37 0.42 19.37
N LYS A 34 6.83 -0.60 18.63
CA LYS A 34 7.77 -0.43 17.50
C LYS A 34 7.16 -0.56 16.12
N TYR A 35 6.05 -1.31 16.00
CA TYR A 35 5.48 -1.64 14.71
C TYR A 35 3.94 -1.55 14.72
N PHE A 36 3.39 -1.12 13.60
CA PHE A 36 2.00 -1.36 13.24
C PHE A 36 1.91 -2.54 12.28
N PHE A 37 1.17 -3.56 12.67
CA PHE A 37 0.81 -4.69 11.82
C PHE A 37 -0.66 -4.56 11.42
N GLY A 38 -0.96 -4.74 10.14
CA GLY A 38 -2.33 -4.63 9.65
C GLY A 38 -2.50 -5.20 8.26
N LYS A 39 -3.71 -5.04 7.72
CA LYS A 39 -4.06 -5.50 6.38
C LYS A 39 -4.63 -4.38 5.53
N VAL A 40 -4.44 -4.49 4.23
CA VAL A 40 -5.09 -3.64 3.23
C VAL A 40 -5.93 -4.50 2.31
N THR A 41 -7.20 -4.14 2.16
CA THR A 41 -8.15 -4.88 1.35
C THR A 41 -8.29 -4.25 -0.04
N MET A 42 -8.20 -5.06 -1.08
CA MET A 42 -8.61 -4.74 -2.45
C MET A 42 -9.83 -5.57 -2.82
N TYR A 43 -10.82 -4.92 -3.42
CA TYR A 43 -12.04 -5.60 -3.87
C TYR A 43 -11.81 -6.24 -5.23
N GLY A 44 -12.34 -7.44 -5.45
CA GLY A 44 -12.20 -8.19 -6.71
C GLY A 44 -12.81 -7.52 -7.95
N THR A 45 -13.54 -6.40 -7.78
CA THR A 45 -14.03 -5.55 -8.87
C THR A 45 -12.95 -4.64 -9.47
N TYR A 46 -11.80 -4.49 -8.80
CA TYR A 46 -10.67 -3.74 -9.35
C TYR A 46 -10.03 -4.49 -10.52
N ASN A 47 -9.48 -3.74 -11.49
CA ASN A 47 -8.89 -4.36 -12.68
C ASN A 47 -7.73 -5.28 -12.31
N LYS A 48 -7.80 -6.54 -12.74
CA LYS A 48 -6.82 -7.58 -12.37
C LYS A 48 -5.41 -7.29 -12.88
N GLU A 49 -5.26 -6.68 -14.06
CA GLU A 49 -3.93 -6.31 -14.59
C GLU A 49 -3.33 -5.15 -13.78
N ALA A 50 -4.11 -4.11 -13.48
CA ALA A 50 -3.70 -3.01 -12.62
C ALA A 50 -3.34 -3.49 -11.20
N ARG A 51 -4.18 -4.36 -10.62
CA ARG A 51 -3.93 -5.03 -9.34
C ARG A 51 -2.61 -5.77 -9.37
N ASN A 52 -2.39 -6.63 -10.36
CA ASN A 52 -1.18 -7.44 -10.46
C ASN A 52 0.08 -6.57 -10.57
N MET A 53 0.03 -5.46 -11.31
CA MET A 53 1.14 -4.49 -11.35
C MET A 53 1.41 -3.87 -9.99
N ILE A 54 0.37 -3.49 -9.23
CA ILE A 54 0.50 -2.95 -7.87
C ILE A 54 1.11 -4.00 -6.93
N LEU A 55 0.60 -5.24 -6.95
CA LEU A 55 1.09 -6.31 -6.11
C LEU A 55 2.56 -6.67 -6.42
N TYR A 56 2.92 -6.71 -7.70
CA TYR A 56 4.31 -6.91 -8.10
C TYR A 56 5.21 -5.77 -7.59
N PHE A 57 4.78 -4.53 -7.77
CA PHE A 57 5.51 -3.35 -7.29
C PHE A 57 5.72 -3.39 -5.77
N LEU A 58 4.69 -3.74 -5.01
CA LEU A 58 4.77 -3.88 -3.55
C LEU A 58 5.76 -4.97 -3.14
N ASN A 59 5.70 -6.15 -3.77
CA ASN A 59 6.66 -7.23 -3.51
C ASN A 59 8.10 -6.81 -3.85
N LYS A 60 8.31 -6.07 -4.94
CA LYS A 60 9.63 -5.61 -5.37
C LYS A 60 10.26 -4.62 -4.38
N HIS A 61 9.48 -3.62 -3.95
CA HIS A 61 10.00 -2.49 -3.17
C HIS A 61 9.90 -2.69 -1.66
N PHE A 62 8.97 -3.51 -1.20
CA PHE A 62 8.68 -3.72 0.22
C PHE A 62 8.73 -5.21 0.61
N PRO A 63 9.76 -5.99 0.22
CA PRO A 63 9.76 -7.43 0.44
C PRO A 63 9.89 -7.76 1.93
N ASP A 64 9.19 -8.82 2.36
CA ASP A 64 9.46 -9.44 3.64
C ASP A 64 10.72 -10.32 3.58
N ARG A 65 11.88 -9.70 3.84
CA ARG A 65 13.18 -10.38 3.80
C ARG A 65 13.36 -11.44 4.89
N ASP A 66 12.69 -11.27 6.02
CA ASP A 66 12.81 -12.15 7.18
C ASP A 66 11.76 -13.27 7.18
N LYS A 67 10.82 -13.25 6.23
CA LYS A 67 9.74 -14.24 6.08
C LYS A 67 8.93 -14.43 7.37
N LEU A 68 8.57 -13.31 8.00
CA LEU A 68 7.83 -13.24 9.26
C LEU A 68 6.39 -13.76 9.11
N VAL A 69 5.78 -13.57 7.94
CA VAL A 69 4.39 -13.95 7.67
C VAL A 69 4.28 -14.66 6.32
N THR A 70 3.45 -15.68 6.24
CA THR A 70 3.13 -16.39 4.99
C THR A 70 1.62 -16.53 4.87
N ALA A 71 1.07 -16.20 3.70
CA ALA A 71 -0.35 -16.37 3.42
C ALA A 71 -0.72 -17.87 3.32
N THR A 72 -1.74 -18.30 4.06
CA THR A 72 -2.26 -19.68 4.02
C THR A 72 -2.90 -19.99 2.67
N HIS A 73 -3.68 -19.05 2.13
CA HIS A 73 -4.35 -19.14 0.82
C HIS A 73 -3.89 -17.97 -0.06
N PRO A 74 -2.67 -18.03 -0.62
CA PRO A 74 -2.11 -16.93 -1.40
C PRO A 74 -2.92 -16.68 -2.67
N LEU A 75 -3.07 -15.41 -3.03
CA LEU A 75 -3.72 -15.00 -4.28
C LEU A 75 -2.86 -15.43 -5.49
N GLU A 76 -3.42 -16.29 -6.34
CA GLU A 76 -2.82 -16.63 -7.62
C GLU A 76 -3.06 -15.51 -8.63
N THR A 77 -2.00 -14.76 -8.93
CA THR A 77 -2.11 -13.62 -9.85
C THR A 77 -1.94 -13.99 -11.32
N ASN A 78 -1.30 -15.13 -11.62
CA ASN A 78 -0.84 -15.52 -12.96
C ASN A 78 -0.04 -14.40 -13.66
N THR A 79 0.70 -13.61 -12.88
CA THR A 79 1.47 -12.47 -13.39
C THR A 79 2.67 -12.97 -14.19
N ASP A 80 2.86 -12.42 -15.39
CA ASP A 80 4.09 -12.61 -16.16
C ASP A 80 5.24 -11.84 -15.51
N ILE A 81 6.05 -12.55 -14.73
CA ILE A 81 7.18 -11.98 -13.98
C ILE A 81 8.18 -11.32 -14.92
N ARG A 82 8.45 -11.90 -16.09
CA ARG A 82 9.41 -11.31 -17.04
C ARG A 82 8.89 -9.98 -17.53
N LYS A 83 7.63 -9.91 -17.98
CA LYS A 83 7.00 -8.65 -18.40
C LYS A 83 7.09 -7.59 -17.30
N MET A 84 6.87 -7.96 -16.04
CA MET A 84 6.96 -7.02 -14.91
C MET A 84 8.40 -6.57 -14.63
N GLU A 85 9.39 -7.46 -14.71
CA GLU A 85 10.81 -7.10 -14.63
C GLU A 85 11.22 -6.14 -15.75
N GLU A 86 10.66 -6.31 -16.95
CA GLU A 86 10.90 -5.40 -18.07
C GLU A 86 10.22 -4.03 -17.89
N LEU A 87 9.04 -4.04 -17.27
CA LEU A 87 8.27 -2.83 -17.01
C LEU A 87 8.91 -1.98 -15.90
N PHE A 88 9.27 -2.61 -14.80
CA PHE A 88 9.85 -1.96 -13.63
C PHE A 88 11.38 -2.05 -13.65
N ARG A 89 12.00 -1.38 -14.62
CA ARG A 89 13.47 -1.29 -14.78
C ARG A 89 14.10 -0.05 -14.12
N GLY A 90 13.31 0.73 -13.37
CA GLY A 90 13.78 1.90 -12.65
C GLY A 90 14.90 1.54 -11.67
N ARG A 91 15.85 2.45 -11.50
CA ARG A 91 16.92 2.34 -10.51
C ARG A 91 16.47 2.82 -9.13
N THR A 92 15.37 3.55 -9.08
CA THR A 92 14.83 4.13 -7.84
C THR A 92 13.35 3.82 -7.71
N PHE A 93 12.88 3.78 -6.47
CA PHE A 93 11.45 3.68 -6.15
C PHE A 93 10.62 4.73 -6.92
N LYS A 94 11.11 5.97 -7.01
CA LYS A 94 10.40 7.07 -7.66
C LYS A 94 10.25 6.86 -9.18
N GLU A 95 11.27 6.29 -9.83
CA GLU A 95 11.22 5.95 -11.25
C GLU A 95 10.18 4.86 -11.51
N ASP A 96 10.24 3.75 -10.77
CA ASP A 96 9.28 2.65 -10.91
C ASP A 96 7.86 3.08 -10.52
N TYR A 97 7.70 3.92 -9.51
CA TYR A 97 6.40 4.45 -9.09
C TYR A 97 5.76 5.31 -10.20
N LYS A 98 6.57 6.12 -10.89
CA LYS A 98 6.10 6.90 -12.05
C LYS A 98 5.61 5.97 -13.17
N THR A 99 6.33 4.88 -13.42
CA THR A 99 5.90 3.83 -14.36
C THR A 99 4.60 3.20 -13.90
N LEU A 100 4.51 2.74 -12.65
CA LEU A 100 3.29 2.14 -12.09
C LEU A 100 2.08 3.05 -12.29
N ASN A 101 2.20 4.32 -11.91
CA ASN A 101 1.12 5.29 -12.01
C ASN A 101 0.67 5.49 -13.46
N LYS A 102 1.63 5.61 -14.39
CA LYS A 102 1.35 5.74 -15.83
C LYS A 102 0.61 4.53 -16.38
N GLU A 103 1.07 3.32 -16.09
CA GLU A 103 0.49 2.09 -16.65
C GLU A 103 -0.88 1.76 -16.04
N VAL A 104 -1.07 1.98 -14.74
CA VAL A 104 -2.40 1.87 -14.10
C VAL A 104 -3.38 2.87 -14.69
N ARG A 105 -2.93 4.11 -14.97
CA ARG A 105 -3.75 5.13 -15.65
C ARG A 105 -4.05 4.80 -17.11
N ALA A 106 -3.12 4.15 -17.82
CA ALA A 106 -3.35 3.70 -19.18
C ALA A 106 -4.49 2.67 -19.26
N LEU A 107 -4.73 1.91 -18.18
CA LEU A 107 -5.88 1.01 -18.03
C LEU A 107 -7.18 1.73 -17.62
N GLY A 108 -7.16 3.05 -17.41
CA GLY A 108 -8.31 3.84 -16.98
C GLY A 108 -8.56 3.85 -15.46
N TYR A 109 -7.61 3.35 -14.66
CA TYR A 109 -7.71 3.28 -13.20
C TYR A 109 -6.70 4.20 -12.51
N ASN A 110 -6.90 4.42 -11.21
CA ASN A 110 -5.91 5.04 -10.35
C ASN A 110 -5.45 4.03 -9.30
N ILE A 111 -4.21 4.16 -8.83
CA ILE A 111 -3.73 3.41 -7.67
C ILE A 111 -4.65 3.73 -6.48
N PRO A 112 -5.15 2.74 -5.73
CA PRO A 112 -5.98 2.98 -4.56
C PRO A 112 -5.32 3.96 -3.58
N PRO A 113 -6.00 5.02 -3.12
CA PRO A 113 -5.40 6.06 -2.29
C PRO A 113 -4.72 5.52 -1.03
N LEU A 114 -5.31 4.49 -0.41
CA LEU A 114 -4.78 3.87 0.79
C LEU A 114 -3.44 3.16 0.55
N ILE A 115 -3.34 2.38 -0.54
CA ILE A 115 -2.07 1.77 -0.97
C ILE A 115 -1.03 2.86 -1.23
N ASN A 116 -1.43 3.93 -1.92
CA ASN A 116 -0.55 5.05 -2.21
C ASN A 116 -0.02 5.76 -0.96
N ALA A 117 -0.87 5.93 0.05
CA ALA A 117 -0.47 6.51 1.32
C ALA A 117 0.59 5.64 2.01
N TYR A 118 0.34 4.33 2.14
CA TYR A 118 1.30 3.43 2.79
C TYR A 118 2.66 3.40 2.08
N MET A 119 2.67 3.34 0.75
CA MET A 119 3.92 3.39 -0.03
C MET A 119 4.70 4.70 0.15
N SER A 120 4.02 5.79 0.49
CA SER A 120 4.64 7.11 0.68
C SER A 120 5.08 7.39 2.12
N LEU A 121 4.71 6.53 3.08
CA LEU A 121 4.87 6.77 4.52
C LEU A 121 6.08 6.10 5.16
N SER A 122 6.57 5.03 4.54
CA SER A 122 7.72 4.32 5.07
C SER A 122 8.41 3.55 3.94
N PRO A 123 9.62 3.94 3.56
CA PRO A 123 10.48 3.17 2.67
C PRO A 123 10.78 1.76 3.20
N SER A 124 10.61 1.52 4.51
CA SER A 124 10.84 0.21 5.15
C SER A 124 9.59 -0.60 5.41
N MET A 125 8.42 -0.14 4.94
CA MET A 125 7.21 -0.95 4.99
C MET A 125 7.53 -2.36 4.49
N ARG A 126 6.95 -3.36 5.14
CA ARG A 126 7.02 -4.75 4.69
C ARG A 126 5.67 -5.16 4.17
N PHE A 127 5.68 -5.83 3.03
CA PHE A 127 4.53 -6.42 2.39
C PHE A 127 4.67 -7.94 2.45
N PHE A 128 3.67 -8.60 3.02
CA PHE A 128 3.69 -10.05 3.30
C PHE A 128 3.01 -10.91 2.23
N GLY A 129 2.57 -10.30 1.13
CA GLY A 129 1.74 -10.95 0.14
C GLY A 129 0.26 -10.72 0.36
N THR A 130 -0.54 -11.32 -0.52
CA THR A 130 -1.99 -11.18 -0.56
C THR A 130 -2.63 -12.54 -0.44
N ALA A 131 -3.64 -12.65 0.41
CA ALA A 131 -4.50 -13.82 0.55
C ALA A 131 -5.91 -13.51 0.04
N ILE A 132 -6.62 -14.55 -0.38
CA ILE A 132 -8.08 -14.45 -0.59
C ILE A 132 -8.75 -14.70 0.75
N ASN A 133 -9.67 -13.82 1.14
CA ASN A 133 -10.52 -13.98 2.30
C ASN A 133 -11.94 -14.35 1.85
N ASP A 134 -12.22 -15.64 1.84
CA ASP A 134 -13.51 -16.24 1.48
C ASP A 134 -14.59 -15.97 2.54
N GLU A 135 -14.21 -15.83 3.82
CA GLU A 135 -15.12 -15.43 4.91
C GLU A 135 -15.58 -13.97 4.83
N PHE A 136 -14.91 -13.14 4.02
CA PHE A 136 -15.22 -11.72 3.85
C PHE A 136 -15.49 -11.35 2.39
N GLY A 137 -16.29 -12.16 1.68
CA GLY A 137 -16.79 -11.82 0.34
C GLY A 137 -15.74 -11.90 -0.76
N ASP A 138 -14.83 -12.88 -0.67
CA ASP A 138 -13.77 -13.17 -1.64
C ASP A 138 -12.88 -11.94 -1.93
N VAL A 139 -12.65 -11.12 -0.91
CA VAL A 139 -11.77 -9.96 -1.06
C VAL A 139 -10.31 -10.37 -0.98
N GLU A 140 -9.46 -9.51 -1.53
CA GLU A 140 -8.02 -9.72 -1.55
C GLU A 140 -7.40 -8.91 -0.41
N GLU A 141 -6.77 -9.60 0.53
CA GLU A 141 -6.22 -8.97 1.73
C GLU A 141 -4.71 -9.08 1.74
N SER A 142 -4.06 -7.93 1.84
CA SER A 142 -2.61 -7.86 1.84
C SER A 142 -2.08 -7.48 3.22
N GLY A 143 -1.20 -8.31 3.78
CA GLY A 143 -0.56 -8.03 5.06
C GLY A 143 0.55 -6.99 4.92
N ILE A 144 0.58 -6.02 5.82
CA ILE A 144 1.64 -5.00 5.89
C ILE A 144 2.16 -4.81 7.32
N LEU A 145 3.44 -4.47 7.43
CA LEU A 145 4.09 -4.02 8.67
C LEU A 145 4.75 -2.67 8.42
N ILE A 146 4.58 -1.74 9.36
CA ILE A 146 5.20 -0.42 9.29
C ILE A 146 5.93 -0.14 10.60
N GLU A 147 7.17 0.32 10.51
CA GLU A 147 7.94 0.77 11.66
C GLU A 147 7.51 2.18 12.09
N ILE A 148 7.16 2.32 13.38
CA ILE A 148 6.58 3.55 13.93
C ILE A 148 7.56 4.72 13.88
N ASN A 149 8.83 4.47 14.23
CA ASN A 149 9.84 5.53 14.29
C ASN A 149 10.00 6.26 12.95
N GLN A 150 9.86 5.55 11.83
CA GLN A 150 9.97 6.16 10.50
C GLN A 150 8.78 7.03 10.15
N ILE A 151 7.56 6.64 10.55
CA ILE A 151 6.37 7.49 10.38
C ILE A 151 6.56 8.81 11.14
N LEU A 152 7.10 8.74 12.36
CA LEU A 152 7.36 9.92 13.18
C LEU A 152 8.44 10.83 12.58
N GLU A 153 9.52 10.27 12.02
CA GLU A 153 10.56 11.03 11.33
C GLU A 153 10.02 11.75 10.09
N GLU A 154 9.26 11.07 9.23
CA GLU A 154 8.67 11.70 8.05
C GLU A 154 7.64 12.78 8.39
N LYS A 155 6.83 12.58 9.43
CA LYS A 155 5.91 13.60 9.91
C LYS A 155 6.68 14.81 10.46
N ARG A 156 7.76 14.61 11.22
CA ARG A 156 8.60 15.71 11.74
C ARG A 156 9.17 16.56 10.61
N THR A 157 9.77 15.94 9.59
CA THR A 157 10.32 16.68 8.44
C THR A 157 9.24 17.51 7.74
N ARG A 158 8.04 16.97 7.54
CA ARG A 158 6.91 17.69 6.92
C ARG A 158 6.42 18.91 7.70
N HIS A 159 6.51 18.89 9.03
CA HIS A 159 6.08 20.02 9.88
C HIS A 159 7.18 21.07 10.07
N ILE A 160 8.45 20.70 9.91
CA ILE A 160 9.59 21.63 10.04
C ILE A 160 9.78 22.47 8.76
N GLU A 161 9.36 21.97 7.60
CA GLU A 161 9.43 22.69 6.32
C GLU A 161 8.15 23.49 5.96
N SER A 162 7.20 23.62 6.91
CA SER A 162 5.96 24.42 6.74
C SER A 162 6.02 25.77 7.45
#